data_AF-A0A2I4CNN3-F1
#
_entry.id   AF-A0A2I4CNN3-F1
#
_cell.length_a   1.000
_cell.length_b   1.000
_cell.length_c   1.000
_cell.angle_alpha   90.00
_cell.angle_beta   90.00
_cell.angle_gamma   90.00
#
_symmetry.space_group_name_H-M   'P 1'
#
loop_
_entity.id
_entity.type
_entity.pdbx_description
1 polymer ?
#
loop_
_entity_poly.entity_id
_entity_poly.type
_entity_poly.pdbx_seq_one_letter_code
_entity_poly.pdbx_strand_id
1 'polypeptide(L)'
;MCVSPPCFHILTHMLMSLAEGRLVLALEGGYNLQATAGSVAACVRALLGGACPVLTPPTAPSDSALQSISQTVSAQCLYWASLQVPGPSLADGDVIRTSSSEKSTTVASPASSPSMTTGLVYDERMMEHENLWDRHHP
;
A
#
# COMPACT_ATOMS: atom_id res chain seq x y z
N MET A 1 -13.35 -16.16 -1.62
CA MET A 1 -12.29 -15.14 -1.46
C MET A 1 -11.61 -15.37 -0.12
N CYS A 2 -10.28 -15.26 -0.05
CA CYS A 2 -9.49 -15.49 1.17
C CYS A 2 -8.73 -14.21 1.56
N VAL A 3 -9.46 -13.10 1.72
CA VAL A 3 -8.88 -11.79 2.07
C VAL A 3 -8.85 -11.66 3.59
N SER A 4 -7.68 -11.37 4.17
CA SER A 4 -7.53 -11.17 5.60
C SER A 4 -7.96 -9.75 6.03
N PRO A 5 -8.50 -9.56 7.24
CA PRO A 5 -8.89 -8.24 7.73
C PRO A 5 -7.84 -7.13 7.61
N PRO A 6 -6.53 -7.36 7.86
CA PRO A 6 -5.49 -6.35 7.67
C PRO A 6 -5.42 -5.76 6.25
N CYS A 7 -5.83 -6.51 5.23
CA CYS A 7 -5.89 -6.01 3.86
C CYS A 7 -6.86 -4.82 3.73
N PHE A 8 -7.98 -4.84 4.44
CA PHE A 8 -8.95 -3.74 4.42
C PHE A 8 -8.40 -2.45 5.03
N HIS A 9 -7.48 -2.54 6.00
CA HIS A 9 -6.76 -1.37 6.49
C HIS A 9 -5.93 -0.73 5.38
N ILE A 10 -5.19 -1.55 4.62
CA ILE A 10 -4.31 -1.08 3.54
C ILE A 10 -5.12 -0.43 2.42
N LEU A 11 -6.21 -1.08 2.00
CA LEU A 11 -7.10 -0.52 0.98
C LEU A 11 -7.70 0.83 1.43
N THR A 12 -8.14 0.92 2.69
CA THR A 12 -8.66 2.17 3.25
C THR A 12 -7.58 3.25 3.28
N HIS A 13 -6.38 2.93 3.75
CA HIS A 13 -5.24 3.85 3.79
C HIS A 13 -4.85 4.35 2.39
N MET A 14 -4.87 3.50 1.36
CA MET A 14 -4.62 3.93 -0.03
C MET A 14 -5.65 4.97 -0.49
N LEU A 15 -6.93 4.77 -0.18
CA LEU A 15 -8.00 5.70 -0.54
C LEU A 15 -7.93 7.03 0.21
N MET A 16 -7.39 7.05 1.44
CA MET A 16 -7.21 8.28 2.23
C MET A 16 -6.23 9.27 1.60
N SER A 17 -5.39 8.85 0.65
CA SER A 17 -4.52 9.76 -0.11
C SER A 17 -5.28 10.60 -1.15
N LEU A 18 -6.50 10.20 -1.51
CA LEU A 18 -7.33 10.85 -2.52
C LEU A 18 -8.27 11.87 -1.87
N ALA A 19 -8.72 12.86 -2.64
CA ALA A 19 -9.69 13.88 -2.22
C ALA A 19 -9.36 14.53 -0.86
N GLU A 20 -8.06 14.73 -0.56
CA GLU A 20 -7.56 15.27 0.71
C GLU A 20 -8.05 14.49 1.94
N GLY A 21 -8.22 13.18 1.82
CA GLY A 21 -8.66 12.31 2.92
C GLY A 21 -10.15 12.38 3.24
N ARG A 22 -10.96 13.07 2.43
CA ARG A 22 -12.44 13.07 2.55
C ARG A 22 -13.01 11.72 2.10
N LEU A 23 -13.03 10.77 3.03
CA LEU A 23 -13.48 9.38 2.78
C LEU A 23 -14.64 9.01 3.71
N VAL A 24 -15.72 8.48 3.14
CA VAL A 24 -16.85 7.88 3.86
C VAL A 24 -16.99 6.43 3.40
N LEU A 25 -17.10 5.50 4.35
CA LEU A 25 -17.34 4.08 4.08
C LEU A 25 -18.76 3.71 4.51
N ALA A 26 -19.51 3.05 3.62
CA ALA A 26 -20.82 2.47 3.91
C ALA A 26 -20.71 0.94 3.95
N LEU A 27 -21.33 0.30 4.95
CA LEU A 27 -21.35 -1.16 5.06
C LEU A 27 -22.42 -1.72 4.10
N GLU A 28 -21.99 -2.53 3.15
CA GLU A 28 -22.86 -3.18 2.16
C GLU A 28 -23.21 -4.63 2.58
N GLY A 29 -22.27 -5.56 2.37
CA GLY A 29 -22.44 -6.98 2.67
C GLY A 29 -21.52 -7.49 3.78
N GLY A 30 -21.55 -8.80 4.02
CA GLY A 30 -20.67 -9.47 4.98
C GLY A 30 -21.39 -10.54 5.79
N TYR A 31 -21.43 -11.76 5.28
CA TYR A 31 -22.28 -12.84 5.80
C TYR A 31 -21.61 -13.68 6.89
N ASN A 32 -20.31 -13.48 7.13
CA ASN A 32 -19.60 -14.07 8.27
C ASN A 32 -19.37 -12.96 9.31
N LEU A 33 -20.11 -13.00 10.42
CA LEU A 33 -20.11 -11.94 11.43
C LEU A 33 -18.71 -11.62 11.97
N GLN A 34 -17.88 -12.63 12.22
CA GLN A 34 -16.54 -12.45 12.75
C GLN A 34 -15.59 -11.85 11.71
N ALA A 35 -15.65 -12.33 10.46
CA ALA A 35 -14.86 -11.76 9.37
C ALA A 35 -15.28 -10.31 9.08
N THR A 36 -16.58 -10.03 9.04
CA THR A 36 -17.13 -8.67 8.87
C THR A 36 -16.65 -7.75 9.98
N ALA A 37 -16.81 -8.15 11.25
CA ALA A 37 -16.38 -7.35 12.39
C ALA A 37 -14.87 -7.06 12.36
N GLY A 38 -14.04 -8.06 12.04
CA GLY A 38 -12.60 -7.90 11.90
C GLY A 38 -12.21 -6.92 10.79
N SER A 39 -12.83 -7.05 9.62
CA SER A 39 -12.55 -6.16 8.47
C SER A 39 -13.01 -4.74 8.71
N VAL A 40 -14.19 -4.53 9.30
CA VAL A 40 -14.69 -3.18 9.67
C VAL A 40 -13.76 -2.55 10.71
N ALA A 41 -13.34 -3.30 11.73
CA ALA A 41 -12.38 -2.80 12.72
C ALA A 41 -11.04 -2.40 12.08
N ALA A 42 -10.58 -3.13 11.05
CA ALA A 42 -9.38 -2.78 10.30
C ALA A 42 -9.54 -1.48 9.50
N CYS A 43 -10.69 -1.26 8.85
CA CYS A 43 -11.02 0.00 8.17
C CYS A 43 -11.06 1.18 9.16
N VAL A 44 -11.77 1.02 10.28
CA VAL A 44 -11.87 2.08 11.31
C VAL A 44 -10.50 2.42 11.87
N ARG A 45 -9.63 1.42 12.09
CA ARG A 45 -8.25 1.68 12.51
C ARG A 45 -7.46 2.51 11.51
N ALA A 46 -7.66 2.32 10.20
CA ALA A 46 -7.04 3.16 9.17
C ALA A 46 -7.57 4.59 9.23
N LEU A 47 -8.89 4.76 9.31
CA LEU A 47 -9.54 6.08 9.41
C LEU A 47 -9.09 6.88 10.63
N LEU A 48 -8.80 6.20 11.75
CA LEU A 48 -8.27 6.80 12.97
C LEU A 48 -6.75 7.09 12.91
N GLY A 49 -6.09 6.91 11.75
CA GLY A 49 -4.66 7.15 11.58
C GLY A 49 -3.76 6.11 12.25
N GLY A 50 -4.27 4.90 12.47
CA GLY A 50 -3.45 3.80 13.00
C GLY A 50 -2.36 3.37 12.03
N ALA A 51 -1.26 2.83 12.57
CA ALA A 51 -0.15 2.32 11.75
C ALA A 51 -0.60 1.20 10.81
N CYS A 52 -0.08 1.24 9.58
CA CYS A 52 -0.34 0.24 8.54
C CYS A 52 0.14 -1.15 9.00
N PRO A 53 -0.72 -2.20 8.95
CA PRO A 53 -0.34 -3.53 9.38
C PRO A 53 0.58 -4.19 8.35
N VAL A 54 1.44 -5.09 8.83
CA VAL A 54 2.24 -5.97 7.96
C VAL A 54 1.34 -7.06 7.39
N LEU A 55 1.34 -7.24 6.06
CA LEU A 55 0.70 -8.40 5.43
C LEU A 55 1.61 -9.61 5.51
N THR A 56 1.04 -10.74 5.92
CA THR A 56 1.71 -12.03 5.82
C THR A 56 1.74 -12.49 4.35
N PRO A 57 2.86 -12.98 3.83
CA PRO A 57 2.93 -13.53 2.47
C PRO A 57 2.00 -14.75 2.29
N PRO A 58 1.60 -15.08 1.04
CA PRO A 58 2.01 -14.45 -0.21
C PRO A 58 1.25 -13.15 -0.50
N THR A 59 1.98 -12.12 -0.91
CA THR A 59 1.42 -10.82 -1.36
C THR A 59 1.29 -10.70 -2.87
N ALA A 60 1.84 -11.66 -3.61
CA ALA A 60 1.73 -11.69 -5.07
C ALA A 60 0.30 -12.04 -5.51
N PRO A 61 -0.24 -11.37 -6.55
CA PRO A 61 -1.51 -11.74 -7.13
C PRO A 61 -1.43 -13.12 -7.80
N SER A 62 -2.56 -13.81 -7.89
CA SER A 62 -2.67 -15.04 -8.69
C SER A 62 -2.68 -14.73 -10.19
N ASP A 63 -2.34 -15.72 -11.03
CA ASP A 63 -2.37 -15.56 -12.49
C ASP A 63 -3.76 -15.14 -13.01
N SER A 64 -4.82 -15.70 -12.42
CA SER A 64 -6.21 -15.32 -12.75
C SER A 64 -6.51 -13.85 -12.41
N ALA A 65 -5.96 -13.35 -11.29
CA ALA A 65 -6.09 -11.94 -10.93
C ALA A 65 -5.30 -11.05 -11.90
N LEU A 66 -4.06 -11.43 -12.23
CA LEU A 66 -3.23 -10.71 -13.21
C LEU A 66 -3.90 -10.61 -14.58
N GLN A 67 -4.47 -11.71 -15.07
CA GLN A 67 -5.20 -11.73 -16.34
C GLN A 67 -6.40 -10.78 -16.31
N SER A 68 -7.20 -10.82 -15.24
CA SER A 68 -8.37 -9.95 -15.08
C SER A 68 -7.99 -8.46 -15.00
N ILE A 69 -6.89 -8.15 -14.30
CA ILE A 69 -6.34 -6.79 -14.23
C ILE A 69 -5.88 -6.33 -15.62
N SER A 70 -5.11 -7.15 -16.34
CA SER A 70 -4.60 -6.82 -17.67
C SER A 70 -5.74 -6.54 -18.67
N GLN A 71 -6.78 -7.38 -18.66
CA GLN A 71 -7.98 -7.17 -19.48
C GLN A 71 -8.69 -5.87 -19.13
N THR A 72 -8.83 -5.56 -17.85
CA THR A 72 -9.46 -4.31 -17.38
C THR A 72 -8.66 -3.08 -17.79
N VAL A 73 -7.33 -3.12 -17.64
CA VAL A 73 -6.43 -2.05 -18.09
C VAL A 73 -6.55 -1.84 -19.61
N SER A 74 -6.54 -2.92 -20.39
CA SER A 74 -6.68 -2.86 -21.85
C SER A 74 -8.02 -2.25 -22.28
N ALA A 75 -9.10 -2.53 -21.57
CA ALA A 75 -10.42 -1.96 -21.86
C ALA A 75 -10.51 -0.47 -21.46
N GLN A 76 -9.73 -0.02 -20.48
CA GLN A 76 -9.84 1.32 -19.89
C GLN A 76 -8.77 2.31 -20.39
N CYS A 77 -7.66 1.84 -20.97
CA CYS A 77 -6.53 2.71 -21.33
C CYS A 77 -6.87 3.85 -22.30
N LEU A 78 -7.88 3.65 -23.17
CA LEU A 78 -8.36 4.68 -24.10
C LEU A 78 -8.99 5.89 -23.39
N TYR A 79 -9.51 5.70 -22.18
CA TYR A 79 -10.26 6.72 -21.44
C TYR A 79 -9.43 7.36 -20.31
N TRP A 80 -8.39 6.68 -19.83
CA TRP A 80 -7.63 7.12 -18.66
C TRP A 80 -6.14 7.26 -18.99
N ALA A 81 -5.64 8.51 -18.99
CA ALA A 81 -4.24 8.81 -19.30
C ALA A 81 -3.25 8.13 -18.34
N SER A 82 -3.62 7.91 -17.07
CA SER A 82 -2.80 7.19 -16.09
C SER A 82 -2.55 5.73 -16.45
N LEU A 83 -3.37 5.15 -17.34
CA LEU A 83 -3.23 3.77 -17.82
C LEU A 83 -2.56 3.68 -19.20
N GLN A 84 -2.31 4.82 -19.86
CA GLN A 84 -1.60 4.88 -21.13
C GLN A 84 -0.10 4.79 -20.86
N VAL A 85 0.40 3.55 -20.75
CA VAL A 85 1.84 3.31 -20.63
C VAL A 85 2.47 3.55 -22.02
N PRO A 86 3.40 4.51 -22.17
CA PRO A 86 4.16 4.67 -23.41
C PRO A 86 5.19 3.53 -23.48
N GLY A 87 4.78 2.38 -24.01
CA GLY A 87 5.62 1.21 -24.19
C GLY A 87 5.14 0.40 -25.39
N PRO A 88 6.02 -0.38 -26.04
CA PRO A 88 5.62 -1.16 -27.21
C PRO A 88 4.47 -2.07 -26.80
N SER A 89 3.42 -2.06 -27.62
CA SER A 89 2.24 -2.92 -27.54
C SER A 89 2.55 -4.23 -26.83
N LEU A 90 1.86 -4.52 -25.71
CA LEU A 90 1.87 -5.79 -24.98
C LEU A 90 1.24 -6.91 -25.82
N ALA A 91 1.79 -7.11 -27.01
CA ALA A 91 1.56 -8.24 -27.89
C ALA A 91 2.79 -9.14 -27.83
N ASP A 92 3.23 -9.52 -26.62
CA ASP A 92 3.69 -10.88 -26.36
C ASP A 92 3.76 -11.12 -24.84
N GLY A 93 3.34 -12.32 -24.44
CA GLY A 93 3.08 -12.66 -23.05
C GLY A 93 4.33 -12.97 -22.24
N ASP A 94 5.13 -11.95 -21.89
CA ASP A 94 6.24 -12.13 -20.94
C ASP A 94 5.87 -11.64 -19.54
N VAL A 95 5.50 -12.62 -18.71
CA VAL A 95 5.21 -12.48 -17.29
C VAL A 95 6.52 -12.16 -16.58
N ILE A 96 6.67 -10.92 -16.08
CA ILE A 96 7.77 -10.55 -15.19
C ILE A 96 7.62 -11.37 -13.89
N ARG A 97 8.25 -12.53 -13.86
CA ARG A 97 8.46 -13.34 -12.67
C ARG A 97 9.55 -12.69 -11.83
N THR A 98 9.17 -11.89 -10.84
CA THR A 98 10.09 -11.58 -9.75
C THR A 98 10.20 -12.83 -8.87
N SER A 99 11.35 -13.51 -8.94
CA SER A 99 11.69 -14.65 -8.11
C SER A 99 11.61 -14.27 -6.63
N SER A 100 10.66 -14.85 -5.91
CA SER A 100 10.54 -14.74 -4.46
C SER A 100 11.69 -15.53 -3.81
N SER A 101 12.70 -14.83 -3.33
CA SER A 101 13.69 -15.39 -2.40
C SER A 101 13.00 -15.60 -1.04
N GLU A 102 12.93 -16.86 -0.59
CA GLU A 102 12.41 -17.25 0.70
C GLU A 102 13.26 -16.65 1.82
N LYS A 103 12.80 -15.54 2.42
CA LYS A 103 13.36 -15.01 3.66
C LYS A 103 12.41 -15.31 4.83
N SER A 104 12.78 -16.34 5.59
CA SER A 104 12.20 -16.66 6.90
C SER A 104 12.11 -15.40 7.75
N THR A 105 10.90 -15.00 8.12
CA THR A 105 10.66 -13.89 9.05
C THR A 105 9.86 -14.42 10.23
N THR A 106 10.48 -14.29 11.38
CA THR A 106 9.97 -14.61 12.71
C THR A 106 8.64 -13.90 12.99
N VAL A 107 7.69 -14.64 13.55
CA VAL A 107 6.36 -14.14 13.93
C VAL A 107 6.53 -13.11 15.03
N ALA A 108 6.29 -11.83 14.72
CA ALA A 108 6.22 -10.77 15.70
C ALA A 108 4.92 -10.92 16.52
N SER A 109 5.07 -11.01 17.84
CA SER A 109 3.98 -11.01 18.81
C SER A 109 3.02 -9.84 18.59
N PRO A 110 1.72 -9.96 18.95
CA PRO A 110 0.77 -8.87 18.82
C PRO A 110 1.12 -7.77 19.83
N ALA A 111 1.95 -6.82 19.42
CA ALA A 111 2.20 -5.60 20.19
C ALA A 111 0.91 -4.78 20.26
N SER A 112 0.61 -4.26 21.45
CA SER A 112 -0.42 -3.25 21.67
C SER A 112 -0.25 -2.13 20.64
N SER A 113 -1.32 -1.81 19.90
CA SER A 113 -1.34 -0.78 18.86
C SER A 113 -0.66 0.49 19.36
N PRO A 114 0.60 0.77 18.96
CA PRO A 114 1.32 1.91 19.48
C PRO A 114 0.68 3.17 18.90
N SER A 115 0.56 4.22 19.72
CA SER A 115 0.30 5.56 19.21
C SER A 115 1.36 5.90 18.18
N MET A 116 0.96 6.21 16.92
CA MET A 116 1.92 6.66 15.91
C MET A 116 2.60 7.92 16.44
N THR A 117 3.92 7.85 16.59
CA THR A 117 4.75 8.97 17.01
C THR A 117 5.75 9.23 15.90
N THR A 118 5.71 10.42 15.32
CA THR A 118 6.73 10.87 14.36
C THR A 118 7.89 11.46 15.15
N GLY A 119 9.01 10.74 15.20
CA GLY A 119 10.24 11.27 15.79
C GLY A 119 10.95 12.22 14.83
N LEU A 120 11.37 13.38 15.33
CA LEU A 120 12.21 14.33 14.60
C LEU A 120 13.57 14.37 15.29
N VAL A 121 14.64 14.16 14.52
CA VAL A 121 16.03 14.24 15.00
C VAL A 121 16.73 15.34 14.21
N TYR A 122 17.30 16.30 14.93
CA TYR A 122 18.06 17.42 14.37
C TYR A 122 19.21 17.73 15.32
N ASP A 123 20.38 18.05 14.76
CA ASP A 123 21.57 18.46 15.50
C ASP A 123 22.20 19.67 14.78
N GLU A 124 22.34 20.79 15.49
CA GLU A 124 22.92 22.03 14.96
C GLU A 124 24.37 21.83 14.48
N ARG A 125 25.10 20.85 15.01
CA ARG A 125 26.46 20.52 14.55
C ARG A 125 26.50 20.08 13.09
N MET A 126 25.38 19.63 12.52
CA MET A 126 25.29 19.34 11.08
C MET A 126 25.53 20.58 10.22
N MET A 127 25.35 21.80 10.77
CA MET A 127 25.60 23.06 10.08
C MET A 127 27.07 23.44 10.00
N GLU A 128 27.95 22.76 10.73
CA GLU A 128 29.40 23.04 10.71
C GLU A 128 30.06 22.59 9.38
N HIS A 129 29.35 21.80 8.55
CA HIS A 129 29.83 21.40 7.24
C HIS A 129 29.64 22.52 6.21
N GLU A 130 30.73 23.20 5.86
CA GLU A 130 30.74 24.28 4.87
C GLU A 130 31.62 23.96 3.64
N ASN A 131 31.25 24.52 2.48
CA ASN A 131 32.10 24.49 1.29
C ASN A 131 33.18 25.58 1.41
N LEU A 132 34.43 25.17 1.57
CA LEU A 132 35.56 26.09 1.77
C LEU A 132 35.98 26.84 0.49
N TRP A 133 35.55 26.38 -0.69
CA TRP A 133 35.96 26.93 -1.98
C TRP A 133 34.90 27.82 -2.63
N ASP A 134 33.62 27.60 -2.31
CA ASP A 134 32.52 28.42 -2.80
C ASP A 134 31.51 28.74 -1.70
N ARG A 135 31.52 30.01 -1.26
CA ARG A 135 30.61 30.53 -0.22
C ARG A 135 29.18 30.77 -0.71
N HIS A 136 28.95 30.68 -2.02
CA HIS A 136 27.61 30.78 -2.60
C HIS A 136 27.04 29.39 -2.93
N HIS A 137 27.69 28.32 -2.47
CA HIS A 137 27.18 26.97 -2.61
C HIS A 137 25.83 26.85 -1.88
N PRO A 138 24.77 26.36 -2.56
CA PRO A 138 23.44 26.22 -1.97
C PRO A 138 23.40 25.18 -0.84
#